data_AF-A0A2N8KIS0-F1
#
_entry.id   AF-A0A2N8KIS0-F1
#
_cell.length_a   1.000
_cell.length_b   1.000
_cell.length_c   1.000
_cell.angle_alpha   90.00
_cell.angle_beta   90.00
_cell.angle_gamma   90.00
#
_symmetry.space_group_name_H-M   'P 1'
#
loop_
_entity.id
_entity.type
_entity.pdbx_description
1 polymer ?
#
loop_
_entity_poly.entity_id
_entity_poly.type
_entity_poly.pdbx_seq_one_letter_code
_entity_poly.pdbx_strand_id
1 'polypeptide(L)'
;MRSAYRRLRAGLVLMAAALAAAPAGAQDPAAGQSPFMRHMDDARRQIRAASWDDATGSARQALAAASANGNRYEIYDAAVLLIDLLQKQGRHAEARRVAETQVGDFERLGDEDGMAIMLSRAIEAGTAAAETAEVARLQARLVGQARPYPPLWTLESGQRLRYVPAGLSLPLAQDGWTLLRFEPADAREDSARLEYIRRLDGQGRMVVQLRIGYMEALRGQDGAARQAQELLGGPSAMSPAALPDLPFENVAQAKEVQRSEEHGRGVIEAQWAAVRGDWRLQVQASYPETAQDGAGRHLQSLLGAIAWEGERRLFREQTMAEQARAIEAAWVMAQDWPAADALARAALPDAVFPLEIARLDTVMATAAYRRGEMDQARRQYETALAAWAYAGKAYHDETLYQTALDHAADIAHRQGRKNEAAALNRQFIEWVGDRDQAWRPDAAGVELKSALSGQALPLRAGDFRLKPIGPKRFQYEDLRTGAQLGLSVEQRAGADDRALEGSMRAFMRDKLGLDAGAMQAAAFTPRARQGAQGELRGRQWIFEVAPLRDAGRTLRLDVGADAPAPVRMAFWIVDRGDSRSILRAPLTADAAADARIEQVAQALAW
;
A
#
# COMPACT_ATOMS: atom_id res chain seq x y z
N MET A 1 -21.41 3.65 -11.07
CA MET A 1 -22.64 4.29 -10.53
C MET A 1 -22.25 5.30 -9.47
N ARG A 2 -22.90 6.46 -9.48
CA ARG A 2 -22.57 7.67 -8.71
C ARG A 2 -22.83 7.53 -7.21
N SER A 3 -21.97 8.20 -6.43
CA SER A 3 -22.24 8.94 -5.19
C SER A 3 -22.65 8.18 -3.93
N ALA A 4 -21.81 8.26 -2.88
CA ALA A 4 -22.20 8.98 -1.67
C ALA A 4 -20.99 9.30 -0.77
N TYR A 5 -20.78 10.59 -0.57
CA TYR A 5 -19.99 11.22 0.49
C TYR A 5 -20.23 10.58 1.87
N ARG A 6 -19.16 10.30 2.63
CA ARG A 6 -19.22 10.29 4.10
C ARG A 6 -18.10 11.12 4.70
N ARG A 7 -18.51 12.27 5.21
CA ARG A 7 -17.79 13.14 6.14
C ARG A 7 -17.57 12.37 7.45
N LEU A 8 -16.33 12.25 7.91
CA LEU A 8 -16.01 11.79 9.26
C LEU A 8 -16.33 12.91 10.25
N ARG A 9 -17.52 12.83 10.86
CA ARG A 9 -17.87 13.53 12.10
C ARG A 9 -17.42 12.65 13.28
N ALA A 10 -16.39 13.05 14.00
CA ALA A 10 -16.11 12.52 15.33
C ALA A 10 -17.07 13.19 16.32
N GLY A 11 -18.11 12.45 16.71
CA GLY A 11 -19.08 12.85 17.73
C GLY A 11 -18.63 12.40 19.13
N LEU A 12 -18.81 13.29 20.10
CA LEU A 12 -18.66 13.06 21.53
C LEU A 12 -19.33 11.78 22.02
N VAL A 13 -18.64 11.03 22.88
CA VAL A 13 -19.27 10.14 23.86
C VAL A 13 -18.91 10.62 25.26
N LEU A 14 -19.82 11.41 25.82
CA LEU A 14 -19.95 11.62 27.27
C LEU A 14 -20.84 10.48 27.79
N MET A 15 -20.27 9.59 28.61
CA MET A 15 -21.07 8.67 29.43
C MET A 15 -20.92 9.06 30.88
N ALA A 16 -22.04 9.47 31.46
CA ALA A 16 -22.24 9.61 32.89
C ALA A 16 -22.27 8.23 33.55
N ALA A 17 -21.59 8.09 34.68
CA ALA A 17 -21.80 6.98 35.60
C ALA A 17 -21.98 7.57 37.01
N ALA A 18 -23.17 7.40 37.57
CA ALA A 18 -23.48 7.73 38.96
C ALA A 18 -23.41 6.48 39.84
N LEU A 19 -22.61 6.60 40.90
CA LEU A 19 -22.79 6.09 42.27
C LEU A 19 -23.06 4.59 42.51
N ALA A 20 -22.03 3.92 43.02
CA ALA A 20 -22.17 3.04 44.19
C ALA A 20 -20.94 3.25 45.10
N ALA A 21 -21.19 3.57 46.37
CA ALA A 21 -20.17 3.89 47.37
C ALA A 21 -19.61 2.62 48.04
N ALA A 22 -18.28 2.58 48.21
CA ALA A 22 -17.57 1.77 49.20
C ALA A 22 -16.36 2.58 49.71
N PRO A 23 -15.96 2.46 50.98
CA PRO A 23 -15.11 3.45 51.63
C PRO A 23 -13.63 3.34 51.25
N ALA A 24 -12.97 4.49 51.41
CA ALA A 24 -11.62 4.81 50.99
C ALA A 24 -10.53 3.87 51.53
N GLY A 25 -9.78 3.26 50.61
CA GLY A 25 -8.34 3.14 50.73
C GLY A 25 -7.73 4.15 49.77
N ALA A 26 -7.08 5.20 50.29
CA ALA A 26 -6.38 6.18 49.47
C ALA A 26 -5.19 5.50 48.78
N GLN A 27 -5.44 4.98 47.58
CA GLN A 27 -4.40 4.70 46.60
C GLN A 27 -4.19 5.97 45.79
N ASP A 28 -2.98 6.50 45.86
CA ASP A 28 -2.53 7.64 45.08
C ASP A 28 -2.79 7.37 43.59
N PRO A 29 -3.64 8.15 42.88
CA PRO A 29 -3.99 7.91 41.48
C PRO A 29 -2.77 7.97 40.53
N ALA A 30 -1.61 8.44 41.03
CA ALA A 30 -0.34 8.46 40.31
C ALA A 30 0.36 7.08 40.21
N ALA A 31 -0.03 6.07 40.99
CA ALA A 31 0.73 4.82 41.11
C ALA A 31 0.57 3.82 39.94
N GLY A 32 -0.31 4.09 38.98
CA GLY A 32 -0.56 3.21 37.81
C GLY A 32 -0.37 3.87 36.44
N GLN A 33 0.01 5.15 36.38
CA GLN A 33 0.16 5.87 35.11
C GLN A 33 1.56 5.71 34.53
N SER A 34 1.65 5.46 33.22
CA SER A 34 2.94 5.39 32.52
C SER A 34 3.70 6.72 32.67
N PRO A 35 5.06 6.71 32.65
CA PRO A 35 5.85 7.94 32.69
C PRO A 35 5.45 8.97 31.63
N PHE A 36 5.15 8.52 30.40
CA PHE A 36 4.62 9.37 29.33
C PHE A 36 3.34 10.09 29.74
N MET A 37 2.32 9.36 30.23
CA MET A 37 1.03 9.94 30.60
C MET A 37 1.17 10.99 31.70
N ARG A 38 2.01 10.74 32.70
CA ARG A 38 2.28 11.71 33.78
C ARG A 38 2.86 13.01 33.22
N HIS A 39 3.90 12.92 32.40
CA HIS A 39 4.52 14.11 31.79
C HIS A 39 3.58 14.86 30.83
N MET A 40 2.73 14.15 30.09
CA MET A 40 1.72 14.78 29.24
C MET A 40 0.67 15.54 30.06
N ASP A 41 0.21 14.97 31.16
CA ASP A 41 -0.75 15.63 32.04
C ASP A 41 -0.12 16.81 32.80
N ASP A 42 1.15 16.71 33.17
CA ASP A 42 1.92 17.82 33.76
C ASP A 42 2.02 18.99 32.77
N ALA A 43 2.41 18.70 31.51
CA ALA A 43 2.47 19.69 30.45
C ALA A 43 1.11 20.38 30.23
N ARG A 44 0.01 19.61 30.19
CA ARG A 44 -1.36 20.15 30.06
C ARG A 44 -1.76 21.01 31.26
N ARG A 45 -1.39 20.63 32.49
CA ARG A 45 -1.64 21.46 33.68
C ARG A 45 -0.87 22.77 33.62
N GLN A 46 0.40 22.73 33.21
CA GLN A 46 1.25 23.91 33.07
C GLN A 46 0.78 24.84 31.93
N ILE A 47 0.28 24.27 30.83
CA ILE A 47 -0.40 25.03 29.76
C ILE A 47 -1.61 25.78 30.30
N ARG A 48 -2.46 25.12 31.09
CA ARG A 48 -3.62 25.77 31.72
C ARG A 48 -3.21 26.87 32.70
N ALA A 49 -2.08 26.70 33.37
CA ALA A 49 -1.48 27.70 34.26
C ALA A 49 -0.66 28.79 33.52
N ALA A 50 -0.57 28.74 32.18
CA ALA A 50 0.27 29.59 31.36
C ALA A 50 1.77 29.59 31.72
N SER A 51 2.26 28.51 32.38
CA SER A 51 3.69 28.29 32.60
C SER A 51 4.32 27.60 31.39
N TRP A 52 4.72 28.39 30.39
CA TRP A 52 5.16 27.86 29.09
C TRP A 52 6.50 27.12 29.13
N ASP A 53 7.46 27.60 29.93
CA ASP A 53 8.76 26.96 30.07
C ASP A 53 8.64 25.60 30.79
N ASP A 54 7.86 25.54 31.87
CA ASP A 54 7.59 24.29 32.58
C ASP A 54 6.83 23.30 31.69
N ALA A 55 5.81 23.78 30.97
CA ALA A 55 5.08 22.97 30.00
C ALA A 55 6.01 22.37 28.94
N THR A 56 6.99 23.15 28.48
CA THR A 56 8.00 22.69 27.52
C THR A 56 8.92 21.65 28.14
N GLY A 57 9.34 21.85 29.40
CA GLY A 57 10.11 20.88 30.16
C GLY A 57 9.39 19.53 30.28
N SER A 58 8.12 19.56 30.66
CA SER A 58 7.28 18.36 30.77
C SER A 58 7.05 17.69 29.42
N ALA A 59 6.79 18.45 28.35
CA ALA A 59 6.63 17.91 27.00
C ALA A 59 7.89 17.19 26.49
N ARG A 60 9.10 17.69 26.83
CA ARG A 60 10.36 16.98 26.52
C ARG A 60 10.49 15.68 27.27
N GLN A 61 10.12 15.65 28.55
CA GLN A 61 10.15 14.45 29.36
C GLN A 61 9.14 13.40 28.84
N ALA A 62 7.96 13.83 28.41
CA ALA A 62 6.99 12.99 27.71
C ALA A 62 7.58 12.39 26.43
N LEU A 63 8.21 13.21 25.57
CA LEU A 63 8.82 12.72 24.33
C LEU A 63 9.96 11.73 24.59
N ALA A 64 10.79 11.98 25.59
CA ALA A 64 11.86 11.05 25.98
C ALA A 64 11.31 9.72 26.50
N ALA A 65 10.25 9.76 27.33
CA ALA A 65 9.58 8.57 27.84
C ALA A 65 8.91 7.74 26.72
N ALA A 66 8.25 8.41 25.77
CA ALA A 66 7.66 7.77 24.60
C ALA A 66 8.73 7.17 23.66
N SER A 67 9.83 7.88 23.44
CA SER A 67 10.93 7.36 22.61
C SER A 67 11.55 6.11 23.22
N ALA A 68 11.66 6.05 24.56
CA ALA A 68 12.19 4.89 25.27
C ALA A 68 11.30 3.65 25.19
N ASN A 69 9.98 3.82 25.05
CA ASN A 69 9.04 2.70 24.94
C ASN A 69 8.74 2.28 23.48
N GLY A 70 9.14 3.10 22.50
CA GLY A 70 8.97 2.81 21.08
C GLY A 70 7.53 2.88 20.56
N ASN A 71 6.60 3.43 21.34
CA ASN A 71 5.20 3.57 20.94
C ASN A 71 5.05 4.78 20.01
N ARG A 72 4.86 4.50 18.71
CA ARG A 72 4.70 5.53 17.67
C ARG A 72 3.63 6.58 17.96
N TYR A 73 2.52 6.19 18.61
CA TYR A 73 1.42 7.11 18.92
C TYR A 73 1.80 8.07 20.04
N GLU A 74 2.46 7.57 21.08
CA GLU A 74 2.94 8.41 22.18
C GLU A 74 4.06 9.35 21.73
N ILE A 75 4.96 8.86 20.86
CA ILE A 75 6.01 9.67 20.24
C ILE A 75 5.37 10.81 19.45
N TYR A 76 4.39 10.50 18.61
CA TYR A 76 3.65 11.49 17.82
C TYR A 76 3.01 12.57 18.70
N ASP A 77 2.24 12.17 19.70
CA ASP A 77 1.50 13.10 20.57
C ASP A 77 2.44 14.03 21.35
N ALA A 78 3.52 13.48 21.93
CA ALA A 78 4.50 14.28 22.66
C ALA A 78 5.28 15.22 21.74
N ALA A 79 5.66 14.75 20.55
CA ALA A 79 6.38 15.56 19.57
C ALA A 79 5.54 16.74 19.10
N VAL A 80 4.28 16.50 18.72
CA VAL A 80 3.35 17.56 18.31
C VAL A 80 3.19 18.60 19.41
N LEU A 81 2.94 18.17 20.65
CA LEU A 81 2.78 19.08 21.79
C LEU A 81 4.03 19.94 22.01
N LEU A 82 5.22 19.33 21.98
CA LEU A 82 6.48 20.05 22.16
C LEU A 82 6.73 21.06 21.03
N ILE A 83 6.49 20.68 19.78
CA ILE A 83 6.64 21.57 18.61
C ILE A 83 5.70 22.78 18.75
N ASP A 84 4.43 22.55 19.07
CA ASP A 84 3.43 23.61 19.20
C ASP A 84 3.79 24.58 20.34
N LEU A 85 4.27 24.06 21.47
CA LEU A 85 4.77 24.87 22.59
C LEU A 85 5.98 25.72 22.21
N LEU A 86 6.96 25.13 21.53
CA LEU A 86 8.16 25.84 21.07
C LEU A 86 7.81 26.93 20.06
N GLN A 87 6.92 26.65 19.11
CA GLN A 87 6.43 27.63 18.15
C GLN A 87 5.69 28.78 18.84
N LYS A 88 4.87 28.49 19.87
CA LYS A 88 4.18 29.51 20.65
C LYS A 88 5.13 30.47 21.38
N GLN A 89 6.31 29.97 21.78
CA GLN A 89 7.37 30.76 22.42
C GLN A 89 8.32 31.44 21.41
N GLY A 90 8.06 31.35 20.11
CA GLY A 90 8.95 31.88 19.07
C GLY A 90 10.25 31.09 18.87
N ARG A 91 10.39 29.91 19.49
CA ARG A 91 11.58 29.03 19.42
C ARG A 91 11.55 28.16 18.17
N HIS A 92 11.40 28.78 17.00
CA HIS A 92 11.13 28.10 15.73
C HIS A 92 12.26 27.19 15.26
N ALA A 93 13.52 27.61 15.40
CA ALA A 93 14.68 26.78 15.03
C ALA A 93 14.80 25.52 15.91
N GLU A 94 14.32 25.57 17.15
CA GLU A 94 14.28 24.41 18.03
C GLU A 94 13.11 23.48 17.68
N ALA A 95 11.93 24.05 17.40
CA ALA A 95 10.78 23.30 16.91
C ALA A 95 11.11 22.52 15.63
N ARG A 96 11.85 23.13 14.69
CA ARG A 96 12.36 22.46 13.48
C ARG A 96 13.24 21.26 13.84
N ARG A 97 14.25 21.45 14.70
CA ARG A 97 15.18 20.38 15.08
C ARG A 97 14.48 19.21 15.77
N VAL A 98 13.50 19.49 16.61
CA VAL A 98 12.64 18.45 17.21
C VAL A 98 11.90 17.70 16.11
N ALA A 99 11.14 18.40 15.26
CA ALA A 99 10.37 17.78 14.18
C ALA A 99 11.26 16.92 13.24
N GLU A 100 12.41 17.44 12.85
CA GLU A 100 13.36 16.72 12.00
C GLU A 100 13.92 15.46 12.65
N THR A 101 14.24 15.51 13.94
CA THR A 101 14.67 14.33 14.71
C THR A 101 13.58 13.26 14.66
N GLN A 102 12.31 13.66 14.81
CA GLN A 102 11.18 12.74 14.77
C GLN A 102 10.93 12.14 13.39
N VAL A 103 11.30 12.82 12.29
CA VAL A 103 11.30 12.18 10.96
C VAL A 103 12.21 10.95 10.97
N GLY A 104 13.39 11.03 11.59
CA GLY A 104 14.31 9.88 11.71
C GLY A 104 13.79 8.76 12.63
N ASP A 105 12.99 9.10 13.65
CA ASP A 105 12.37 8.12 14.53
C ASP A 105 11.26 7.33 13.82
N PHE A 106 10.36 8.03 13.10
CA PHE A 106 9.33 7.38 12.30
C PHE A 106 9.89 6.60 11.12
N GLU A 107 11.02 7.03 10.55
CA GLU A 107 11.74 6.28 9.52
C GLU A 107 12.22 4.92 10.03
N ARG A 108 12.77 4.86 11.25
CA ARG A 108 13.18 3.59 11.89
C ARG A 108 11.99 2.68 12.23
N LEU A 109 10.81 3.26 12.43
CA LEU A 109 9.57 2.55 12.72
C LEU A 109 8.81 2.14 11.45
N GLY A 110 9.25 2.58 10.26
CA GLY A 110 8.55 2.34 8.99
C GLY A 110 7.19 3.04 8.90
N ASP A 111 7.02 4.19 9.57
CA ASP A 111 5.78 4.95 9.61
C ASP A 111 5.82 6.14 8.65
N GLU A 112 5.45 5.88 7.39
CA GLU A 112 5.49 6.89 6.31
C GLU A 112 4.58 8.09 6.59
N ASP A 113 3.41 7.87 7.20
CA ASP A 113 2.45 8.93 7.54
C ASP A 113 3.03 9.83 8.65
N GLY A 114 3.60 9.23 9.70
CA GLY A 114 4.29 9.95 10.77
C GLY A 114 5.48 10.77 10.25
N MET A 115 6.29 10.20 9.36
CA MET A 115 7.39 10.91 8.69
C MET A 115 6.88 12.12 7.90
N ALA A 116 5.85 11.96 7.07
CA ALA A 116 5.32 13.03 6.23
C ALA A 116 4.77 14.21 7.07
N ILE A 117 4.07 13.91 8.17
CA ILE A 117 3.56 14.94 9.08
C ILE A 117 4.71 15.69 9.77
N MET A 118 5.71 14.97 10.29
CA MET A 118 6.86 15.60 10.95
C MET A 118 7.70 16.43 9.98
N LEU A 119 7.83 16.00 8.73
CA LEU A 119 8.55 16.73 7.71
C LEU A 119 7.85 18.05 7.35
N SER A 120 6.53 18.03 7.20
CA SER A 120 5.71 19.23 7.02
C SER A 120 5.90 20.22 8.18
N ARG A 121 5.84 19.74 9.43
CA ARG A 121 6.09 20.56 10.64
C ARG A 121 7.50 21.13 10.70
N ALA A 122 8.51 20.36 10.28
CA ALA A 122 9.89 20.82 10.23
C ALA A 122 10.05 21.95 9.20
N ILE A 123 9.45 21.83 8.02
CA ILE A 123 9.46 22.87 6.99
C ILE A 123 8.75 24.13 7.48
N GLU A 124 7.57 24.01 8.09
CA GLU A 124 6.82 25.14 8.65
C GLU A 124 7.64 25.87 9.74
N ALA A 125 8.26 25.12 10.66
CA ALA A 125 9.10 25.69 11.71
C ALA A 125 10.37 26.34 11.15
N GLY A 126 11.05 25.73 10.19
CA GLY A 126 12.23 26.30 9.53
C GLY A 126 11.91 27.59 8.77
N THR A 127 10.73 27.63 8.13
CA THR A 127 10.22 28.84 7.47
C THR A 127 10.00 29.97 8.49
N ALA A 128 9.38 29.66 9.63
CA ALA A 128 9.18 30.63 10.71
C ALA A 128 10.50 31.08 11.36
N ALA A 129 11.55 30.25 11.31
CA ALA A 129 12.90 30.59 11.76
C ALA A 129 13.75 31.34 10.72
N ALA A 130 13.21 31.57 9.50
CA ALA A 130 13.94 32.11 8.35
C ALA A 130 15.20 31.29 7.95
N GLU A 131 15.21 29.98 8.22
CA GLU A 131 16.31 29.07 7.89
C GLU A 131 16.18 28.54 6.45
N THR A 132 16.37 29.41 5.46
CA THR A 132 16.11 29.12 4.02
C THR A 132 16.86 27.89 3.49
N ALA A 133 18.13 27.71 3.87
CA ALA A 133 18.92 26.55 3.46
C ALA A 133 18.38 25.22 4.05
N GLU A 134 17.90 25.24 5.30
CA GLU A 134 17.30 24.07 5.92
C GLU A 134 15.94 23.74 5.32
N VAL A 135 15.12 24.77 5.05
CA VAL A 135 13.84 24.60 4.35
C VAL A 135 14.05 23.95 2.98
N ALA A 136 15.00 24.43 2.18
CA ALA A 136 15.34 23.85 0.89
C ALA A 136 15.72 22.36 0.99
N ARG A 137 16.55 22.00 1.99
CA ARG A 137 16.96 20.61 2.24
C ARG A 137 15.77 19.74 2.66
N LEU A 138 14.92 20.24 3.55
CA LEU A 138 13.72 19.54 4.00
C LEU A 138 12.70 19.36 2.87
N GLN A 139 12.55 20.34 1.98
CA GLN A 139 11.68 20.22 0.81
C GLN A 139 12.25 19.22 -0.23
N ALA A 140 13.57 19.17 -0.41
CA ALA A 140 14.19 18.11 -1.22
C ALA A 140 13.93 16.72 -0.60
N ARG A 141 13.99 16.60 0.74
CA ARG A 141 13.61 15.37 1.45
C ARG A 141 12.12 15.04 1.27
N LEU A 142 11.23 16.04 1.28
CA LEU A 142 9.79 15.88 1.06
C LEU A 142 9.51 15.29 -0.32
N VAL A 143 10.14 15.86 -1.36
CA VAL A 143 10.02 15.36 -2.72
C VAL A 143 10.60 13.95 -2.85
N GLY A 144 11.76 13.68 -2.23
CA GLY A 144 12.36 12.35 -2.22
C GLY A 144 11.49 11.30 -1.52
N GLN A 145 10.90 11.64 -0.38
CA GLN A 145 10.01 10.76 0.39
C GLN A 145 8.71 10.47 -0.35
N ALA A 146 8.16 11.45 -1.08
CA ALA A 146 6.97 11.24 -1.91
C ALA A 146 7.21 10.29 -3.09
N ARG A 147 8.47 9.96 -3.38
CA ARG A 147 8.92 9.00 -4.42
C ARG A 147 8.17 9.19 -5.75
N PRO A 148 8.13 10.41 -6.33
CA PRO A 148 7.39 10.64 -7.55
C PRO A 148 8.00 9.84 -8.71
N TYR A 149 7.15 9.33 -9.60
CA TYR A 149 7.60 8.56 -10.75
C TYR A 149 8.44 9.47 -11.68
N PRO A 150 9.75 9.20 -11.88
CA PRO A 150 10.65 10.14 -12.55
C PRO A 150 10.23 10.57 -13.97
N PRO A 151 9.60 9.70 -14.79
CA PRO A 151 9.07 10.13 -16.09
C PRO A 151 7.94 11.17 -16.02
N LEU A 152 7.23 11.26 -14.89
CA LEU A 152 6.15 12.24 -14.69
C LEU A 152 6.63 13.51 -14.02
N TRP A 153 7.58 13.40 -13.09
CA TRP A 153 8.00 14.50 -12.23
C TRP A 153 9.50 14.72 -12.30
N THR A 154 9.87 15.97 -12.50
CA THR A 154 11.27 16.39 -12.45
C THR A 154 11.42 17.54 -11.46
N LEU A 155 12.45 17.47 -10.61
CA LEU A 155 12.86 18.57 -9.76
C LEU A 155 13.91 19.37 -10.53
N GLU A 156 13.53 20.56 -11.00
CA GLU A 156 14.38 21.42 -11.82
C GLU A 156 15.36 22.25 -10.96
N SER A 157 16.45 22.69 -11.58
CA SER A 157 17.39 23.65 -10.97
C SER A 157 16.65 24.92 -10.56
N GLY A 158 16.76 25.32 -9.29
CA GLY A 158 16.02 26.47 -8.76
C GLY A 158 14.76 26.10 -7.97
N GLN A 159 14.63 24.85 -7.50
CA GLN A 159 13.57 24.41 -6.58
C GLN A 159 12.16 24.54 -7.19
N ARG A 160 11.98 23.98 -8.39
CA ARG A 160 10.67 23.87 -9.04
C ARG A 160 10.35 22.41 -9.34
N LEU A 161 9.10 22.02 -9.10
CA LEU A 161 8.55 20.73 -9.50
C LEU A 161 7.85 20.87 -10.84
N ARG A 162 8.29 20.10 -11.83
CA ARG A 162 7.65 20.02 -13.13
C ARG A 162 6.89 18.72 -13.28
N TYR A 163 5.58 18.84 -13.49
CA TYR A 163 4.70 17.75 -13.90
C TYR A 163 4.67 17.67 -15.42
N VAL A 164 5.53 16.83 -15.97
CA VAL A 164 5.86 16.75 -17.40
C VAL A 164 4.63 16.59 -18.31
N PRO A 165 3.73 15.60 -18.10
CA PRO A 165 2.62 15.38 -19.04
C PRO A 165 1.54 16.48 -18.96
N ALA A 166 1.42 17.15 -17.82
CA ALA A 166 0.50 18.28 -17.64
C ALA A 166 1.11 19.62 -18.09
N GLY A 167 2.41 19.66 -18.41
CA GLY A 167 3.16 20.88 -18.70
C GLY A 167 3.07 21.94 -17.59
N LEU A 168 2.95 21.48 -16.34
CA LEU A 168 2.80 22.33 -15.16
C LEU A 168 4.15 22.45 -14.44
N SER A 169 4.56 23.67 -14.08
CA SER A 169 5.75 23.94 -13.26
C SER A 169 5.35 24.74 -12.02
N LEU A 170 5.77 24.24 -10.86
CA LEU A 170 5.35 24.68 -9.54
C LEU A 170 6.57 25.05 -8.68
N PRO A 171 6.62 26.22 -8.03
CA PRO A 171 7.72 26.57 -7.14
C PRO A 171 7.66 25.75 -5.84
N LEU A 172 8.79 25.38 -5.25
CA LEU A 172 8.80 24.85 -3.87
C LEU A 172 8.60 25.98 -2.84
N ALA A 173 9.10 27.17 -3.14
CA ALA A 173 8.89 28.37 -2.34
C ALA A 173 8.73 29.59 -3.25
N GLN A 174 7.85 30.52 -2.87
CA GLN A 174 7.58 31.73 -3.66
C GLN A 174 7.09 32.84 -2.76
N ASP A 175 7.82 33.97 -2.70
CA ASP A 175 7.38 35.18 -2.00
C ASP A 175 6.80 34.88 -0.60
N GLY A 176 7.44 34.05 0.25
CA GLY A 176 6.94 33.67 1.57
C GLY A 176 5.93 32.50 1.62
N TRP A 177 5.48 32.00 0.47
CA TRP A 177 4.83 30.70 0.35
C TRP A 177 5.85 29.57 0.39
N THR A 178 5.51 28.47 1.06
CA THR A 178 6.37 27.29 1.16
C THR A 178 5.54 26.03 0.97
N LEU A 179 5.98 25.14 0.09
CA LEU A 179 5.40 23.80 -0.10
C LEU A 179 5.67 22.94 1.13
N LEU A 180 4.60 22.41 1.74
CA LEU A 180 4.66 21.52 2.91
C LEU A 180 4.28 20.07 2.63
N ARG A 181 3.48 19.85 1.58
CA ARG A 181 2.99 18.51 1.23
C ARG A 181 3.04 18.33 -0.27
N PHE A 182 3.48 17.16 -0.69
CA PHE A 182 3.50 16.74 -2.09
C PHE A 182 3.12 15.27 -2.18
N GLU A 183 2.07 14.99 -2.93
CA GLU A 183 1.59 13.65 -3.24
C GLU A 183 1.47 13.53 -4.76
N PRO A 184 2.37 12.81 -5.44
CA PRO A 184 2.28 12.59 -6.86
C PRO A 184 1.11 11.66 -7.20
N ALA A 185 0.54 11.82 -8.40
CA ALA A 185 -0.38 10.83 -8.94
C ALA A 185 0.39 9.59 -9.42
N ASP A 186 -0.07 8.42 -9.01
CA ASP A 186 0.42 7.09 -9.37
C ASP A 186 -0.49 6.38 -10.40
N ALA A 187 -1.75 6.79 -10.51
CA ALA A 187 -2.70 6.38 -11.55
C ALA A 187 -3.32 7.57 -12.30
N ARG A 188 -3.94 7.30 -13.45
CA ARG A 188 -4.50 8.34 -14.34
C ARG A 188 -5.73 9.01 -13.76
N GLU A 189 -6.56 8.22 -13.10
CA GLU A 189 -7.78 8.62 -12.40
C GLU A 189 -7.50 9.42 -11.12
N ASP A 190 -6.28 9.31 -10.60
CA ASP A 190 -5.84 10.02 -9.42
C ASP A 190 -5.40 11.45 -9.76
N SER A 191 -5.16 12.23 -8.70
CA SER A 191 -4.72 13.62 -8.82
C SER A 191 -3.52 13.85 -7.95
N ALA A 192 -2.50 14.51 -8.51
CA ALA A 192 -1.39 14.97 -7.72
C ALA A 192 -1.87 16.11 -6.81
N ARG A 193 -1.46 16.07 -5.54
CA ARG A 193 -1.84 17.05 -4.52
C ARG A 193 -0.61 17.78 -3.99
N LEU A 194 -0.74 19.10 -3.89
CA LEU A 194 0.26 19.97 -3.29
C LEU A 194 -0.40 20.87 -2.25
N GLU A 195 0.31 21.14 -1.15
CA GLU A 195 -0.15 22.08 -0.13
C GLU A 195 0.94 23.12 0.17
N TYR A 196 0.57 24.38 0.05
CA TYR A 196 1.39 25.53 0.37
C TYR A 196 0.85 26.24 1.60
N ILE A 197 1.76 26.78 2.40
CA ILE A 197 1.40 27.69 3.48
C ILE A 197 2.08 29.05 3.31
N ARG A 198 1.43 30.06 3.84
CA ARG A 198 2.00 31.38 4.10
C ARG A 198 1.64 31.80 5.52
N ARG A 199 2.63 32.21 6.31
CA ARG A 199 2.38 32.82 7.62
C ARG A 199 1.93 34.27 7.45
N LEU A 200 1.00 34.71 8.30
CA LEU A 200 0.54 36.09 8.37
C LEU A 200 1.03 36.74 9.66
N ASP A 201 1.35 38.04 9.60
CA ASP A 201 1.71 38.83 10.77
C ASP A 201 0.48 38.90 11.70
N GLY A 202 0.56 38.34 12.91
CA GLY A 202 -0.56 38.30 13.87
C GLY A 202 -1.20 36.92 14.16
N GLN A 203 -0.49 35.82 13.89
CA GLN A 203 -0.81 34.42 14.26
C GLN A 203 -1.83 33.67 13.37
N GLY A 204 -2.12 34.18 12.17
CA GLY A 204 -2.83 33.43 11.14
C GLY A 204 -1.88 32.73 10.16
N ARG A 205 -2.45 31.86 9.33
CA ARG A 205 -1.79 31.37 8.12
C ARG A 205 -2.80 31.29 6.99
N MET A 206 -2.32 31.42 5.76
CA MET A 206 -3.06 31.05 4.56
C MET A 206 -2.59 29.68 4.11
N VAL A 207 -3.52 28.84 3.67
CA VAL A 207 -3.24 27.52 3.10
C VAL A 207 -3.77 27.50 1.67
N VAL A 208 -2.97 26.99 0.74
CA VAL A 208 -3.40 26.73 -0.65
C VAL A 208 -3.18 25.27 -0.96
N GLN A 209 -4.25 24.56 -1.29
CA GLN A 209 -4.24 23.20 -1.79
C GLN A 209 -4.44 23.21 -3.30
N LEU A 210 -3.53 22.56 -4.02
CA LEU A 210 -3.63 22.34 -5.46
C LEU A 210 -3.88 20.86 -5.71
N ARG A 211 -4.79 20.56 -6.64
CA ARG A 211 -5.02 19.21 -7.14
C ARG A 211 -5.02 19.24 -8.66
N ILE A 212 -4.16 18.45 -9.28
CA ILE A 212 -4.13 18.31 -10.74
C ILE A 212 -4.28 16.86 -11.16
N GLY A 213 -5.26 16.60 -12.03
CA GLY A 213 -5.59 15.26 -12.50
C GLY A 213 -5.97 15.25 -13.98
N TYR A 214 -5.86 14.06 -14.59
CA TYR A 214 -6.26 13.82 -15.96
C TYR A 214 -7.69 13.30 -16.01
N MET A 215 -8.53 13.87 -16.87
CA MET A 215 -9.97 13.61 -16.90
C MET A 215 -10.39 13.18 -18.31
N GLU A 216 -10.37 11.87 -18.58
CA GLU A 216 -10.74 11.33 -19.89
C GLU A 216 -12.17 11.72 -20.31
N ALA A 217 -13.07 11.90 -19.35
CA ALA A 217 -14.46 12.30 -19.58
C ALA A 217 -14.61 13.73 -20.15
N LEU A 218 -13.60 14.59 -20.07
CA LEU A 218 -13.63 15.94 -20.68
C LEU A 218 -13.46 15.88 -22.21
N ARG A 219 -13.01 14.75 -22.74
CA ARG A 219 -12.81 14.58 -24.17
C ARG A 219 -14.11 14.74 -24.94
N GLY A 220 -14.06 15.52 -26.02
CA GLY A 220 -15.21 15.77 -26.88
C GLY A 220 -16.27 16.70 -26.30
N GLN A 221 -16.10 17.15 -25.04
CA GLN A 221 -16.95 18.20 -24.47
C GLN A 221 -16.54 19.58 -25.01
N ASP A 222 -17.51 20.46 -25.21
CA ASP A 222 -17.27 21.87 -25.52
C ASP A 222 -16.97 22.70 -24.25
N GLY A 223 -16.59 23.97 -24.42
CA GLY A 223 -16.20 24.84 -23.30
C GLY A 223 -17.31 25.07 -22.28
N ALA A 224 -18.58 25.10 -22.71
CA ALA A 224 -19.73 25.32 -21.84
C ALA A 224 -20.05 24.07 -21.00
N ALA A 225 -19.98 22.88 -21.59
CA ALA A 225 -20.17 21.61 -20.90
C ALA A 225 -19.07 21.38 -19.85
N ARG A 226 -17.83 21.75 -20.16
CA ARG A 226 -16.70 21.69 -19.21
C ARG A 226 -16.94 22.60 -18.01
N GLN A 227 -17.35 23.84 -18.25
CA GLN A 227 -17.62 24.83 -17.19
C GLN A 227 -18.85 24.46 -16.35
N ALA A 228 -19.86 23.83 -16.94
CA ALA A 228 -21.04 23.33 -16.22
C ALA A 228 -20.72 22.13 -15.29
N GLN A 229 -19.73 21.31 -15.65
CA GLN A 229 -19.26 20.21 -14.80
C GLN A 229 -18.50 20.69 -13.55
N GLU A 230 -17.99 21.93 -13.58
CA GLU A 230 -17.21 22.57 -12.49
C GLU A 230 -18.09 23.17 -11.39
N LEU A 231 -19.30 23.63 -11.72
CA LEU A 231 -20.21 24.34 -10.79
C LEU A 231 -21.10 23.41 -9.93
N LEU A 232 -20.90 22.09 -9.98
CA LEU A 232 -21.64 21.13 -9.16
C LEU A 232 -21.13 21.12 -7.71
N GLY A 233 -21.35 22.24 -7.00
CA GLY A 233 -20.80 22.56 -5.68
C GLY A 233 -21.72 23.29 -4.69
N GLY A 234 -23.05 23.26 -4.85
CA GLY A 234 -24.01 23.77 -3.84
C GLY A 234 -24.10 25.31 -3.71
N PRO A 235 -25.17 25.88 -3.13
CA PRO A 235 -25.41 27.33 -3.18
C PRO A 235 -24.95 28.08 -1.91
N SER A 236 -24.01 29.01 -2.05
CA SER A 236 -24.09 30.39 -1.52
C SER A 236 -22.77 31.13 -1.78
N ALA A 237 -22.78 32.00 -2.78
CA ALA A 237 -21.64 32.81 -3.17
C ALA A 237 -21.74 34.23 -2.59
N MET A 238 -20.65 34.73 -1.99
CA MET A 238 -20.36 36.16 -2.09
C MET A 238 -20.06 36.49 -3.56
N SER A 239 -20.33 37.72 -4.01
CA SER A 239 -20.06 38.10 -5.40
C SER A 239 -18.57 37.87 -5.74
N PRO A 240 -18.23 37.04 -6.76
CA PRO A 240 -16.86 36.59 -7.05
C PRO A 240 -15.90 37.68 -7.56
N ALA A 241 -16.36 38.94 -7.63
CA ALA A 241 -15.61 40.06 -8.19
C ALA A 241 -14.30 40.43 -7.45
N ALA A 242 -14.05 39.87 -6.25
CA ALA A 242 -12.87 40.19 -5.45
C ALA A 242 -11.70 39.18 -5.58
N LEU A 243 -11.90 38.01 -6.19
CA LEU A 243 -10.81 37.04 -6.38
C LEU A 243 -10.05 37.28 -7.70
N PRO A 244 -8.71 37.19 -7.70
CA PRO A 244 -7.94 37.19 -8.94
C PRO A 244 -8.32 35.99 -9.81
N ASP A 245 -8.26 36.18 -11.11
CA ASP A 245 -8.34 35.09 -12.08
C ASP A 245 -7.02 34.32 -12.08
N LEU A 246 -7.08 33.02 -12.42
CA LEU A 246 -5.87 32.24 -12.64
C LEU A 246 -5.12 32.80 -13.86
N PRO A 247 -3.78 32.99 -13.77
CA PRO A 247 -2.99 33.69 -14.77
C PRO A 247 -2.58 32.79 -15.94
N PHE A 248 -3.46 31.87 -16.36
CA PHE A 248 -3.19 30.94 -17.43
C PHE A 248 -3.90 31.39 -18.71
N GLU A 249 -3.18 31.44 -19.81
CA GLU A 249 -3.78 31.75 -21.11
C GLU A 249 -4.66 30.59 -21.60
N ASN A 250 -5.74 30.91 -22.30
CA ASN A 250 -6.61 29.95 -23.01
C ASN A 250 -7.17 28.81 -22.13
N VAL A 251 -7.40 29.06 -20.83
CA VAL A 251 -8.08 28.09 -19.95
C VAL A 251 -9.52 28.50 -19.70
N ALA A 252 -10.42 27.51 -19.65
CA ALA A 252 -11.72 27.70 -19.03
C ALA A 252 -11.52 27.70 -17.51
N GLN A 253 -12.11 28.67 -16.80
CA GLN A 253 -12.03 28.72 -15.35
C GLN A 253 -13.35 29.11 -14.69
N ALA A 254 -13.54 28.60 -13.48
CA ALA A 254 -14.63 28.96 -12.57
C ALA A 254 -14.04 29.29 -11.20
N LYS A 255 -14.69 30.21 -10.48
CA LYS A 255 -14.28 30.61 -9.14
C LYS A 255 -15.47 30.76 -8.20
N GLU A 256 -15.27 30.36 -6.96
CA GLU A 256 -16.27 30.41 -5.90
C GLU A 256 -15.64 30.89 -4.60
N VAL A 257 -16.39 31.63 -3.80
CA VAL A 257 -16.01 32.04 -2.45
C VAL A 257 -17.12 31.66 -1.49
N GLN A 258 -16.74 30.95 -0.44
CA GLN A 258 -17.60 30.62 0.68
C GLN A 258 -17.00 31.17 1.97
N ARG A 259 -17.88 31.56 2.90
CA ARG A 259 -17.51 31.92 4.26
C ARG A 259 -17.86 30.76 5.17
N SER A 260 -16.91 30.31 5.97
CA SER A 260 -17.09 29.31 7.01
C SER A 260 -16.66 29.87 8.37
N GLU A 261 -17.03 29.17 9.44
CA GLU A 261 -16.55 29.46 10.79
C GLU A 261 -15.73 28.27 11.29
N GLU A 262 -14.51 28.54 11.74
CA GLU A 262 -13.62 27.55 12.33
C GLU A 262 -13.20 28.01 13.72
N HIS A 263 -13.50 27.21 14.76
CA HIS A 263 -13.20 27.54 16.16
C HIS A 263 -13.70 28.94 16.61
N GLY A 264 -14.86 29.37 16.10
CA GLY A 264 -15.46 30.69 16.39
C GLY A 264 -14.78 31.87 15.69
N ARG A 265 -13.92 31.61 14.70
CA ARG A 265 -13.28 32.63 13.85
C ARG A 265 -13.78 32.48 12.42
N GLY A 266 -14.07 33.61 11.78
CA GLY A 266 -14.43 33.64 10.36
C GLY A 266 -13.27 33.20 9.48
N VAL A 267 -13.53 32.26 8.58
CA VAL A 267 -12.59 31.76 7.57
C VAL A 267 -13.21 31.98 6.20
N ILE A 268 -12.38 32.39 5.24
CA ILE A 268 -12.76 32.48 3.84
C ILE A 268 -12.16 31.30 3.11
N GLU A 269 -13.00 30.59 2.37
CA GLU A 269 -12.62 29.51 1.47
C GLU A 269 -12.85 29.98 0.03
N ALA A 270 -11.75 30.15 -0.70
CA ALA A 270 -11.77 30.49 -2.12
C ALA A 270 -11.40 29.27 -2.95
N GLN A 271 -12.14 29.01 -4.02
CA GLN A 271 -11.92 27.88 -4.90
C GLN A 271 -11.80 28.34 -6.35
N TRP A 272 -10.88 27.74 -7.08
CA TRP A 272 -10.75 27.87 -8.53
C TRP A 272 -10.74 26.47 -9.15
N ALA A 273 -11.41 26.34 -10.28
CA ALA A 273 -11.23 25.21 -11.18
C ALA A 273 -10.76 25.78 -12.53
N ALA A 274 -9.77 25.13 -13.13
CA ALA A 274 -9.31 25.43 -14.47
C ALA A 274 -9.09 24.16 -15.28
N VAL A 275 -9.46 24.21 -16.55
CA VAL A 275 -9.27 23.11 -17.50
C VAL A 275 -8.42 23.56 -18.68
N ARG A 276 -7.45 22.72 -19.02
CA ARG A 276 -6.64 22.83 -20.24
C ARG A 276 -6.56 21.45 -20.90
N GLY A 277 -7.12 21.33 -22.11
CA GLY A 277 -7.28 20.04 -22.77
C GLY A 277 -8.08 19.07 -21.91
N ASP A 278 -7.50 17.89 -21.64
CA ASP A 278 -8.07 16.84 -20.79
C ASP A 278 -7.57 16.93 -19.32
N TRP A 279 -6.88 18.00 -18.93
CA TRP A 279 -6.35 18.21 -17.58
C TRP A 279 -7.21 19.17 -16.78
N ARG A 280 -7.38 18.88 -15.49
CA ARG A 280 -8.10 19.73 -14.54
C ARG A 280 -7.19 20.11 -13.37
N LEU A 281 -7.05 21.41 -13.13
CA LEU A 281 -6.44 21.99 -11.96
C LEU A 281 -7.54 22.52 -11.03
N GLN A 282 -7.54 22.08 -9.78
CA GLN A 282 -8.36 22.64 -8.71
C GLN A 282 -7.45 23.32 -7.70
N VAL A 283 -7.82 24.53 -7.29
CA VAL A 283 -7.12 25.33 -6.29
C VAL A 283 -8.11 25.64 -5.19
N GLN A 284 -7.77 25.34 -3.95
CA GLN A 284 -8.53 25.74 -2.78
C GLN A 284 -7.62 26.56 -1.86
N ALA A 285 -8.00 27.80 -1.58
CA ALA A 285 -7.34 28.64 -0.60
C ALA A 285 -8.22 28.80 0.64
N SER A 286 -7.60 28.71 1.81
CA SER A 286 -8.24 28.99 3.10
C SER A 286 -7.42 30.03 3.85
N TYR A 287 -8.09 31.07 4.35
CA TYR A 287 -7.44 32.14 5.10
C TYR A 287 -8.41 32.81 6.10
N PRO A 288 -7.90 33.40 7.19
CA PRO A 288 -8.73 34.15 8.13
C PRO A 288 -9.44 35.32 7.45
N GLU A 289 -10.69 35.58 7.82
CA GLU A 289 -11.47 36.71 7.30
C GLU A 289 -10.77 38.06 7.52
N THR A 290 -10.04 38.21 8.63
CA THR A 290 -9.24 39.41 8.94
C THR A 290 -8.11 39.67 7.94
N ALA A 291 -7.73 38.69 7.12
CA ALA A 291 -6.68 38.82 6.11
C ALA A 291 -7.20 39.14 4.70
N GLN A 292 -8.52 39.33 4.52
CA GLN A 292 -9.16 39.44 3.22
C GLN A 292 -8.57 40.56 2.35
N ASP A 293 -8.30 41.74 2.92
CA ASP A 293 -7.81 42.92 2.18
C ASP A 293 -6.41 42.73 1.57
N GLY A 294 -5.62 41.80 2.12
CA GLY A 294 -4.28 41.46 1.63
C GLY A 294 -4.19 40.11 0.90
N ALA A 295 -5.18 39.23 1.11
CA ALA A 295 -5.17 37.86 0.61
C ALA A 295 -5.03 37.78 -0.92
N GLY A 296 -5.73 38.65 -1.66
CA GLY A 296 -5.67 38.66 -3.12
C GLY A 296 -4.26 38.86 -3.67
N ARG A 297 -3.46 39.75 -3.07
CA ARG A 297 -2.07 39.99 -3.49
C ARG A 297 -1.17 38.78 -3.22
N HIS A 298 -1.32 38.15 -2.05
CA HIS A 298 -0.54 36.97 -1.69
C HIS A 298 -0.91 35.75 -2.53
N LEU A 299 -2.20 35.57 -2.83
CA LEU A 299 -2.66 34.52 -3.74
C LEU A 299 -2.12 34.76 -5.16
N GLN A 300 -2.16 36.00 -5.64
CA GLN A 300 -1.60 36.35 -6.95
C GLN A 300 -0.10 36.05 -7.05
N SER A 301 0.68 36.23 -5.98
CA SER A 301 2.13 35.98 -6.02
C SER A 301 2.47 34.49 -6.12
N LEU A 302 1.70 33.61 -5.46
CA LEU A 302 1.84 32.16 -5.62
C LEU A 302 1.31 31.70 -6.98
N LEU A 303 0.05 32.03 -7.30
CA LEU A 303 -0.62 31.55 -8.50
C LEU A 303 0.06 32.07 -9.78
N GLY A 304 0.59 33.31 -9.75
CA GLY A 304 1.41 33.89 -10.82
C GLY A 304 2.78 33.25 -11.02
N ALA A 305 3.28 32.52 -10.02
CA ALA A 305 4.55 31.78 -10.14
C ALA A 305 4.36 30.34 -10.64
N ILE A 306 3.12 29.87 -10.75
CA ILE A 306 2.78 28.60 -11.38
C ILE A 306 2.74 28.83 -12.89
N ALA A 307 3.50 28.03 -13.63
CA ALA A 307 3.48 28.06 -15.09
C ALA A 307 2.73 26.85 -15.62
N TRP A 308 1.77 27.08 -16.50
CA TRP A 308 1.06 26.04 -17.24
C TRP A 308 1.25 26.31 -18.73
N GLU A 309 2.34 25.81 -19.30
CA GLU A 309 2.82 26.24 -20.62
C GLU A 309 2.24 25.40 -21.77
N GLY A 310 1.68 24.24 -21.48
CA GLY A 310 1.03 23.36 -22.45
C GLY A 310 0.60 22.06 -21.81
N GLU A 311 0.02 21.16 -22.59
CA GLU A 311 -0.41 19.85 -22.14
C GLU A 311 -0.07 18.77 -23.16
N ARG A 312 0.20 17.56 -22.66
CA ARG A 312 0.31 16.39 -23.51
C ARG A 312 -1.04 15.66 -23.55
N ARG A 313 -1.48 15.32 -24.76
CA ARG A 313 -2.57 14.36 -24.97
C ARG A 313 -2.08 12.96 -24.62
N LEU A 314 -2.79 12.27 -23.73
CA LEU A 314 -2.35 10.97 -23.20
C LEU A 314 -3.03 9.76 -23.83
N PHE A 315 -3.95 9.95 -24.79
CA PHE A 315 -4.50 8.85 -25.56
C PHE A 315 -4.97 9.30 -26.94
N ARG A 316 -4.82 8.43 -27.94
CA ARG A 316 -5.20 8.66 -29.34
C ARG A 316 -6.72 8.58 -29.51
N GLU A 317 -7.27 7.45 -29.92
CA GLU A 317 -8.70 7.33 -30.25
C GLU A 317 -9.51 6.83 -29.05
N GLN A 318 -9.11 5.71 -28.46
CA GLN A 318 -9.77 5.09 -27.31
C GLN A 318 -9.15 5.55 -26.00
N THR A 319 -9.99 5.78 -24.99
CA THR A 319 -9.55 6.11 -23.62
C THR A 319 -8.72 4.98 -23.00
N MET A 320 -7.80 5.29 -22.09
CA MET A 320 -7.05 4.24 -21.40
C MET A 320 -8.00 3.37 -20.56
N ALA A 321 -9.08 3.93 -20.01
CA ALA A 321 -10.09 3.16 -19.30
C ALA A 321 -10.87 2.18 -20.20
N GLU A 322 -11.13 2.51 -21.47
CA GLU A 322 -11.71 1.56 -22.44
C GLU A 322 -10.71 0.46 -22.81
N GLN A 323 -9.46 0.84 -23.09
CA GLN A 323 -8.40 -0.10 -23.43
C GLN A 323 -8.15 -1.09 -22.28
N ALA A 324 -8.06 -0.60 -21.04
CA ALA A 324 -7.88 -1.42 -19.84
C ALA A 324 -9.03 -2.42 -19.64
N ARG A 325 -10.28 -2.01 -19.85
CA ARG A 325 -11.45 -2.90 -19.77
C ARG A 325 -11.42 -3.99 -20.83
N ALA A 326 -11.01 -3.67 -22.06
CA ALA A 326 -10.89 -4.66 -23.13
C ALA A 326 -9.79 -5.70 -22.82
N ILE A 327 -8.64 -5.24 -22.32
CA ILE A 327 -7.54 -6.10 -21.89
C ILE A 327 -8.00 -7.01 -20.74
N GLU A 328 -8.62 -6.43 -19.70
CA GLU A 328 -9.13 -7.18 -18.54
C GLU A 328 -10.16 -8.24 -18.93
N ALA A 329 -11.09 -7.91 -19.82
CA ALA A 329 -12.03 -8.90 -20.35
C ALA A 329 -11.32 -10.07 -21.06
N ALA A 330 -10.25 -9.79 -21.81
CA ALA A 330 -9.49 -10.82 -22.52
C ALA A 330 -8.75 -11.78 -21.56
N TRP A 331 -8.02 -11.27 -20.57
CA TRP A 331 -7.23 -12.15 -19.69
C TRP A 331 -8.02 -12.69 -18.48
N VAL A 332 -8.93 -11.92 -17.87
CA VAL A 332 -9.72 -12.36 -16.71
C VAL A 332 -10.82 -13.31 -17.15
N MET A 333 -11.67 -12.89 -18.08
CA MET A 333 -12.90 -13.60 -18.42
C MET A 333 -12.67 -14.66 -19.50
N ALA A 334 -12.01 -14.29 -20.59
CA ALA A 334 -11.78 -15.19 -21.72
C ALA A 334 -10.56 -16.10 -21.53
N GLN A 335 -9.65 -15.76 -20.60
CA GLN A 335 -8.36 -16.43 -20.42
C GLN A 335 -7.54 -16.49 -21.73
N ASP A 336 -7.78 -15.52 -22.63
CA ASP A 336 -7.13 -15.38 -23.94
C ASP A 336 -5.93 -14.44 -23.83
N TRP A 337 -4.80 -15.02 -23.44
CA TRP A 337 -3.55 -14.29 -23.27
C TRP A 337 -2.96 -13.78 -24.59
N PRO A 338 -3.04 -14.50 -25.72
CA PRO A 338 -2.69 -13.92 -27.02
C PRO A 338 -3.48 -12.65 -27.37
N ALA A 339 -4.80 -12.64 -27.17
CA ALA A 339 -5.60 -11.44 -27.40
C ALA A 339 -5.25 -10.32 -26.41
N ALA A 340 -5.08 -10.65 -25.13
CA ALA A 340 -4.68 -9.69 -24.11
C ALA A 340 -3.30 -9.06 -24.39
N ASP A 341 -2.32 -9.83 -24.87
CA ASP A 341 -1.00 -9.35 -25.30
C ASP A 341 -1.11 -8.38 -26.48
N ALA A 342 -1.92 -8.72 -27.49
CA ALA A 342 -2.14 -7.86 -28.65
C ALA A 342 -2.78 -6.51 -28.24
N LEU A 343 -3.81 -6.54 -27.39
CA LEU A 343 -4.47 -5.35 -26.86
C LEU A 343 -3.50 -4.53 -25.98
N ALA A 344 -2.73 -5.17 -25.12
CA ALA A 344 -1.77 -4.48 -24.25
C ALA A 344 -0.65 -3.79 -25.05
N ARG A 345 -0.12 -4.43 -26.10
CA ARG A 345 0.86 -3.81 -27.01
C ARG A 345 0.29 -2.60 -27.76
N ALA A 346 -0.98 -2.70 -28.18
CA ALA A 346 -1.65 -1.58 -28.86
C ALA A 346 -1.86 -0.39 -27.91
N ALA A 347 -2.07 -0.67 -26.62
CA ALA A 347 -2.29 0.33 -25.57
C ALA A 347 -1.01 0.97 -25.02
N LEU A 348 0.11 0.25 -25.04
CA LEU A 348 1.38 0.69 -24.44
C LEU A 348 1.83 2.12 -24.84
N PRO A 349 1.68 2.59 -26.09
CA PRO A 349 2.02 3.97 -26.45
C PRO A 349 1.19 5.06 -25.76
N ASP A 350 -0.01 4.72 -25.27
CA ASP A 350 -0.91 5.62 -24.54
C ASP A 350 -0.72 5.53 -23.01
N ALA A 351 0.08 4.55 -22.53
CA ALA A 351 0.40 4.39 -21.12
C ALA A 351 1.46 5.41 -20.67
N VAL A 352 1.13 6.16 -19.62
CA VAL A 352 1.96 7.25 -19.09
C VAL A 352 2.15 7.11 -17.59
N PHE A 353 1.14 6.61 -16.87
CA PHE A 353 1.20 6.44 -15.42
C PHE A 353 1.83 5.09 -15.04
N PRO A 354 2.52 5.00 -13.88
CA PRO A 354 3.23 3.78 -13.50
C PRO A 354 2.29 2.57 -13.36
N LEU A 355 1.06 2.74 -12.86
CA LEU A 355 0.09 1.65 -12.78
C LEU A 355 -0.26 1.07 -14.16
N GLU A 356 -0.38 1.92 -15.18
CA GLU A 356 -0.71 1.52 -16.55
C GLU A 356 0.43 0.70 -17.14
N ILE A 357 1.65 1.24 -17.07
CA ILE A 357 2.87 0.58 -17.55
C ILE A 357 3.00 -0.79 -16.86
N ALA A 358 2.86 -0.81 -15.53
CA ALA A 358 2.97 -2.02 -14.74
C ALA A 358 1.96 -3.10 -15.15
N ARG A 359 0.68 -2.73 -15.31
CA ARG A 359 -0.38 -3.67 -15.72
C ARG A 359 -0.17 -4.19 -17.15
N LEU A 360 0.11 -3.31 -18.10
CA LEU A 360 0.30 -3.68 -19.50
C LEU A 360 1.51 -4.60 -19.69
N ASP A 361 2.66 -4.23 -19.12
CA ASP A 361 3.86 -5.06 -19.21
C ASP A 361 3.69 -6.41 -18.48
N THR A 362 2.93 -6.46 -17.37
CA THR A 362 2.62 -7.74 -16.70
C THR A 362 1.79 -8.66 -17.59
N VAL A 363 0.77 -8.14 -18.28
CA VAL A 363 -0.07 -8.92 -19.21
C VAL A 363 0.78 -9.45 -20.37
N MET A 364 1.58 -8.58 -20.99
CA MET A 364 2.47 -8.95 -22.10
C MET A 364 3.52 -9.99 -21.66
N ALA A 365 4.11 -9.81 -20.48
CA ALA A 365 5.08 -10.73 -19.90
C ALA A 365 4.47 -12.11 -19.60
N THR A 366 3.24 -12.13 -19.08
CA THR A 366 2.53 -13.37 -18.77
C THR A 366 2.18 -14.13 -20.05
N ALA A 367 1.75 -13.45 -21.10
CA ALA A 367 1.54 -14.08 -22.40
C ALA A 367 2.83 -14.68 -22.98
N ALA A 368 3.95 -13.95 -22.90
CA ALA A 368 5.26 -14.44 -23.32
C ALA A 368 5.72 -15.65 -22.49
N TYR A 369 5.54 -15.61 -21.17
CA TYR A 369 5.85 -16.73 -20.28
C TYR A 369 5.06 -17.99 -20.65
N ARG A 370 3.75 -17.85 -20.92
CA ARG A 370 2.89 -18.97 -21.34
C ARG A 370 3.29 -19.56 -22.70
N ARG A 371 3.87 -18.75 -23.61
CA ARG A 371 4.44 -19.22 -24.89
C ARG A 371 5.83 -19.85 -24.74
N GLY A 372 6.44 -19.81 -23.55
CA GLY A 372 7.81 -20.31 -23.32
C GLY A 372 8.92 -19.30 -23.66
N GLU A 373 8.58 -18.04 -23.97
CA GLU A 373 9.51 -16.98 -24.36
C GLU A 373 10.19 -16.33 -23.13
N MET A 374 10.97 -17.11 -22.39
CA MET A 374 11.47 -16.74 -21.04
C MET A 374 12.27 -15.43 -21.01
N ASP A 375 13.10 -15.16 -22.02
CA ASP A 375 13.90 -13.93 -22.06
C ASP A 375 13.07 -12.68 -22.34
N GLN A 376 12.02 -12.82 -23.15
CA GLN A 376 11.08 -11.73 -23.39
C GLN A 376 10.24 -11.47 -22.15
N ALA A 377 9.69 -12.53 -21.56
CA ALA A 377 8.91 -12.44 -20.33
C ALA A 377 9.72 -11.79 -19.21
N ARG A 378 11.00 -12.17 -19.05
CA ARG A 378 11.92 -11.56 -18.09
C ARG A 378 11.99 -10.04 -18.25
N ARG A 379 12.35 -9.55 -19.45
CA ARG A 379 12.52 -8.12 -19.69
C ARG A 379 11.24 -7.33 -19.41
N GLN A 380 10.09 -7.90 -19.77
CA GLN A 380 8.80 -7.26 -19.55
C GLN A 380 8.42 -7.26 -18.06
N TYR A 381 8.65 -8.35 -17.32
CA TYR A 381 8.45 -8.36 -15.87
C TYR A 381 9.41 -7.42 -15.14
N GLU A 382 10.65 -7.26 -15.60
CA GLU A 382 11.60 -6.27 -15.06
C GLU A 382 11.03 -4.84 -15.20
N THR A 383 10.52 -4.48 -16.38
CA THR A 383 9.83 -3.19 -16.60
C THR A 383 8.59 -3.06 -15.71
N ALA A 384 7.76 -4.10 -15.66
CA ALA A 384 6.53 -4.10 -14.87
C ALA A 384 6.81 -3.91 -13.38
N LEU A 385 7.73 -4.68 -12.80
CA LEU A 385 8.08 -4.61 -11.38
C LEU A 385 8.73 -3.27 -11.02
N ALA A 386 9.53 -2.69 -11.92
CA ALA A 386 10.06 -1.35 -11.74
C ALA A 386 8.95 -0.28 -11.70
N ALA A 387 7.90 -0.42 -12.51
CA ALA A 387 6.75 0.49 -12.50
C ALA A 387 5.82 0.24 -11.29
N TRP A 388 5.59 -1.02 -10.90
CA TRP A 388 4.81 -1.38 -9.71
C TRP A 388 5.35 -0.72 -8.43
N ALA A 389 6.67 -0.53 -8.33
CA ALA A 389 7.29 0.17 -7.21
C ALA A 389 6.83 1.64 -7.02
N TYR A 390 6.13 2.21 -8.01
CA TYR A 390 5.58 3.56 -8.03
C TYR A 390 4.05 3.61 -8.12
N ALA A 391 3.36 2.47 -8.17
CA ALA A 391 1.89 2.39 -8.27
C ALA A 391 1.17 2.56 -6.90
N GLY A 392 1.81 3.28 -5.97
CA GLY A 392 1.35 3.61 -4.62
C GLY A 392 0.62 2.49 -3.87
N LYS A 393 -0.54 2.77 -3.28
CA LYS A 393 -1.29 1.77 -2.49
C LYS A 393 -2.13 0.83 -3.36
N ALA A 394 -2.27 1.10 -4.65
CA ALA A 394 -3.13 0.33 -5.56
C ALA A 394 -2.66 -1.11 -5.75
N TYR A 395 -1.34 -1.39 -5.66
CA TYR A 395 -0.83 -2.74 -5.88
C TYR A 395 -1.14 -3.73 -4.74
N HIS A 396 -1.57 -3.26 -3.55
CA HIS A 396 -1.86 -4.16 -2.41
C HIS A 396 -3.04 -5.11 -2.67
N ASP A 397 -3.90 -4.79 -3.65
CA ASP A 397 -5.06 -5.60 -4.03
C ASP A 397 -4.98 -6.13 -5.48
N GLU A 398 -3.82 -5.95 -6.16
CA GLU A 398 -3.69 -6.25 -7.59
C GLU A 398 -3.18 -7.67 -7.87
N THR A 399 -4.04 -8.50 -8.48
CA THR A 399 -3.70 -9.87 -8.92
C THR A 399 -2.53 -9.87 -9.92
N LEU A 400 -2.40 -8.81 -10.73
CA LEU A 400 -1.32 -8.69 -11.69
C LEU A 400 0.04 -8.50 -11.00
N TYR A 401 0.11 -7.74 -9.90
CA TYR A 401 1.37 -7.59 -9.16
C TYR A 401 1.82 -8.92 -8.56
N GLN A 402 0.88 -9.69 -7.99
CA GLN A 402 1.14 -11.07 -7.55
C GLN A 402 1.73 -11.91 -8.67
N THR A 403 1.09 -11.88 -9.85
CA THR A 403 1.48 -12.67 -11.02
C THR A 403 2.89 -12.27 -11.48
N ALA A 404 3.20 -10.97 -11.48
CA ALA A 404 4.51 -10.46 -11.85
C ALA A 404 5.61 -10.99 -10.92
N LEU A 405 5.41 -10.92 -9.60
CA LEU A 405 6.39 -11.45 -8.63
C LEU A 405 6.59 -12.96 -8.79
N ASP A 406 5.49 -13.71 -8.89
CA ASP A 406 5.50 -15.17 -8.94
C ASP A 406 6.20 -15.70 -10.21
N HIS A 407 5.80 -15.18 -11.37
CA HIS A 407 6.38 -15.59 -12.64
C HIS A 407 7.81 -15.09 -12.84
N ALA A 408 8.14 -13.88 -12.38
CA ALA A 408 9.52 -13.38 -12.42
C ALA A 408 10.45 -14.24 -11.54
N ALA A 409 10.01 -14.62 -10.34
CA ALA A 409 10.75 -15.51 -9.46
C ALA A 409 10.99 -16.89 -10.12
N ASP A 410 10.02 -17.40 -10.87
CA ASP A 410 10.13 -18.63 -11.62
C ASP A 410 11.09 -18.57 -12.80
N ILE A 411 11.01 -17.52 -13.59
CA ILE A 411 11.96 -17.29 -14.68
C ILE A 411 13.38 -17.19 -14.11
N ALA A 412 13.58 -16.42 -13.03
CA ALA A 412 14.89 -16.32 -12.36
C ALA A 412 15.39 -17.68 -11.86
N HIS A 413 14.52 -18.49 -11.27
CA HIS A 413 14.87 -19.83 -10.82
C HIS A 413 15.32 -20.73 -11.97
N ARG A 414 14.53 -20.80 -13.05
CA ARG A 414 14.82 -21.66 -14.22
C ARG A 414 16.07 -21.25 -14.98
N GLN A 415 16.40 -19.96 -14.94
CA GLN A 415 17.64 -19.42 -15.52
C GLN A 415 18.85 -19.53 -14.58
N GLY A 416 18.70 -20.12 -13.39
CA GLY A 416 19.79 -20.29 -12.43
C GLY A 416 20.19 -19.01 -11.69
N ARG A 417 19.41 -17.93 -11.78
CA ARG A 417 19.64 -16.65 -11.09
C ARG A 417 19.17 -16.72 -9.63
N LYS A 418 19.85 -17.55 -8.84
CA LYS A 418 19.41 -17.98 -7.49
C LYS A 418 19.13 -16.83 -6.51
N ASN A 419 20.00 -15.82 -6.46
CA ASN A 419 19.84 -14.70 -5.51
C ASN A 419 18.61 -13.85 -5.84
N GLU A 420 18.38 -13.61 -7.12
CA GLU A 420 17.23 -12.86 -7.59
C GLU A 420 15.92 -13.65 -7.40
N ALA A 421 15.94 -14.94 -7.71
CA ALA A 421 14.81 -15.82 -7.42
C ALA A 421 14.47 -15.83 -5.93
N ALA A 422 15.47 -15.89 -5.04
CA ALA A 422 15.24 -15.83 -3.59
C ALA A 422 14.66 -14.48 -3.15
N ALA A 423 15.17 -13.37 -3.68
CA ALA A 423 14.63 -12.03 -3.38
C ALA A 423 13.17 -11.86 -3.84
N LEU A 424 12.86 -12.28 -5.07
CA LEU A 424 11.50 -12.21 -5.63
C LEU A 424 10.54 -13.15 -4.89
N ASN A 425 10.97 -14.38 -4.54
CA ASN A 425 10.15 -15.30 -3.75
C ASN A 425 9.88 -14.76 -2.34
N ARG A 426 10.87 -14.11 -1.70
CA ARG A 426 10.65 -13.45 -0.40
C ARG A 426 9.58 -12.37 -0.53
N GLN A 427 9.72 -11.47 -1.51
CA GLN A 427 8.77 -10.40 -1.75
C GLN A 427 7.37 -10.94 -2.06
N PHE A 428 7.29 -12.00 -2.88
CA PHE A 428 6.04 -12.72 -3.14
C PHE A 428 5.41 -13.23 -1.85
N ILE A 429 6.15 -13.98 -1.03
CA ILE A 429 5.64 -14.52 0.24
C ILE A 429 5.23 -13.41 1.21
N GLU A 430 5.99 -12.33 1.30
CA GLU A 430 5.65 -11.18 2.15
C GLU A 430 4.35 -10.51 1.70
N TRP A 431 4.06 -10.53 0.40
CA TRP A 431 2.85 -9.96 -0.18
C TRP A 431 1.65 -10.92 -0.16
N VAL A 432 1.82 -12.23 -0.41
CA VAL A 432 0.71 -13.18 -0.52
C VAL A 432 0.26 -13.81 0.80
N GLY A 433 -1.07 -13.89 0.94
CA GLY A 433 -1.77 -14.86 1.77
C GLY A 433 -1.72 -14.60 3.28
N ASP A 434 -2.71 -15.14 3.97
CA ASP A 434 -2.71 -15.19 5.43
C ASP A 434 -1.75 -16.27 5.92
N ARG A 435 -0.83 -15.89 6.82
CA ARG A 435 0.02 -16.81 7.57
C ARG A 435 0.09 -16.38 9.03
N ASP A 436 0.35 -17.33 9.91
CA ASP A 436 0.68 -17.01 11.29
C ASP A 436 1.99 -16.19 11.34
N GLN A 437 2.04 -15.16 12.19
CA GLN A 437 3.19 -14.25 12.33
C GLN A 437 4.48 -14.96 12.76
N ALA A 438 4.37 -16.18 13.30
CA ALA A 438 5.49 -17.06 13.58
C ALA A 438 6.25 -17.49 12.32
N TRP A 439 5.58 -17.55 11.15
CA TRP A 439 6.21 -17.93 9.89
C TRP A 439 6.83 -16.74 9.18
N ARG A 440 8.17 -16.73 9.09
CA ARG A 440 8.93 -15.64 8.50
C ARG A 440 9.96 -16.16 7.49
N PRO A 441 10.14 -15.49 6.35
CA PRO A 441 11.23 -15.79 5.45
C PRO A 441 12.57 -15.71 6.19
N ASP A 442 13.50 -16.60 5.85
CA ASP A 442 14.83 -16.54 6.41
C ASP A 442 15.69 -15.46 5.76
N ALA A 443 16.84 -15.15 6.39
CA ALA A 443 17.74 -14.09 5.92
C ALA A 443 18.26 -14.33 4.49
N ALA A 444 18.38 -15.60 4.07
CA ALA A 444 18.76 -15.98 2.71
C ALA A 444 17.58 -15.91 1.72
N GLY A 445 16.32 -15.94 2.18
CA GLY A 445 15.13 -15.84 1.33
C GLY A 445 14.84 -17.13 0.58
N VAL A 446 15.28 -18.27 1.11
CA VAL A 446 15.15 -19.58 0.47
C VAL A 446 14.21 -20.51 1.23
N GLU A 447 13.95 -20.20 2.50
CA GLU A 447 13.05 -20.97 3.37
C GLU A 447 12.10 -20.04 4.13
N LEU A 448 10.90 -20.54 4.41
CA LEU A 448 9.94 -19.98 5.35
C LEU A 448 10.05 -20.73 6.69
N LYS A 449 10.37 -20.04 7.77
CA LYS A 449 10.68 -20.64 9.09
C LYS A 449 9.63 -20.28 10.13
N SER A 450 9.15 -21.27 10.87
CA SER A 450 8.31 -21.10 12.06
C SER A 450 9.18 -20.80 13.27
N ALA A 451 8.98 -19.65 13.90
CA ALA A 451 9.63 -19.29 15.15
C ALA A 451 9.12 -20.13 16.34
N LEU A 452 7.91 -20.72 16.23
CA LEU A 452 7.30 -21.52 17.29
C LEU A 452 7.83 -22.95 17.31
N SER A 453 7.82 -23.63 16.16
CA SER A 453 8.20 -25.04 16.06
C SER A 453 9.61 -25.27 15.55
N GLY A 454 10.25 -24.24 14.99
CA GLY A 454 11.49 -24.40 14.25
C GLY A 454 11.32 -25.19 12.96
N GLN A 455 10.12 -25.35 12.41
CA GLN A 455 9.92 -25.96 11.09
C GLN A 455 10.39 -25.01 9.97
N ALA A 456 10.91 -25.56 8.88
CA ALA A 456 11.33 -24.81 7.70
C ALA A 456 10.70 -25.40 6.44
N LEU A 457 10.12 -24.55 5.61
CA LEU A 457 9.56 -24.91 4.31
C LEU A 457 10.38 -24.25 3.22
N PRO A 458 10.98 -25.00 2.28
CA PRO A 458 11.68 -24.37 1.17
C PRO A 458 10.70 -23.56 0.33
N LEU A 459 11.07 -22.34 -0.07
CA LEU A 459 10.21 -21.54 -0.97
C LEU A 459 10.10 -22.19 -2.35
N ARG A 460 11.10 -23.00 -2.73
CA ARG A 460 11.15 -23.81 -3.95
C ARG A 460 11.54 -25.25 -3.65
N ALA A 461 10.74 -26.21 -4.15
CA ALA A 461 11.03 -27.63 -4.11
C ALA A 461 10.95 -28.20 -5.54
N GLY A 462 12.10 -28.32 -6.21
CA GLY A 462 12.14 -28.57 -7.66
C GLY A 462 11.41 -27.46 -8.42
N ASP A 463 10.52 -27.85 -9.33
CA ASP A 463 9.68 -26.91 -10.12
C ASP A 463 8.58 -26.24 -9.29
N PHE A 464 8.29 -26.74 -8.09
CA PHE A 464 7.17 -26.26 -7.29
C PHE A 464 7.56 -25.05 -6.43
N ARG A 465 6.69 -24.05 -6.38
CA ARG A 465 6.83 -22.84 -5.55
C ARG A 465 5.81 -22.82 -4.41
N LEU A 466 6.22 -22.33 -3.24
CA LEU A 466 5.39 -22.26 -2.04
C LEU A 466 4.39 -21.08 -2.09
N LYS A 467 3.16 -21.28 -1.60
CA LYS A 467 2.14 -20.26 -1.33
C LYS A 467 1.57 -20.46 0.08
N PRO A 468 1.48 -19.42 0.91
CA PRO A 468 0.63 -19.44 2.09
C PRO A 468 -0.84 -19.36 1.68
N ILE A 469 -1.68 -20.22 2.25
CA ILE A 469 -3.14 -20.26 1.99
C ILE A 469 -3.94 -20.30 3.31
N GLY A 470 -3.30 -19.96 4.42
CA GLY A 470 -3.87 -19.91 5.76
C GLY A 470 -2.80 -20.10 6.86
N PRO A 471 -3.15 -19.90 8.14
CA PRO A 471 -2.19 -19.81 9.24
C PRO A 471 -1.17 -20.95 9.35
N LYS A 472 -1.62 -22.18 9.05
CA LYS A 472 -0.84 -23.43 9.09
C LYS A 472 -1.05 -24.28 7.83
N ARG A 473 -1.43 -23.62 6.72
CA ARG A 473 -1.76 -24.26 5.46
C ARG A 473 -0.99 -23.60 4.34
N PHE A 474 -0.35 -24.42 3.54
CA PHE A 474 0.51 -24.02 2.44
C PHE A 474 0.17 -24.82 1.19
N GLN A 475 0.58 -24.31 0.06
CA GLN A 475 0.41 -24.93 -1.24
C GLN A 475 1.72 -24.87 -2.01
N TYR A 476 2.12 -25.98 -2.62
CA TYR A 476 3.21 -26.00 -3.60
C TYR A 476 2.60 -26.08 -4.99
N GLU A 477 3.01 -25.19 -5.90
CA GLU A 477 2.45 -25.09 -7.24
C GLU A 477 3.55 -25.14 -8.30
N ASP A 478 3.39 -25.99 -9.31
CA ASP A 478 4.21 -25.96 -10.53
C ASP A 478 3.54 -25.00 -11.53
N LEU A 479 4.11 -23.80 -11.68
CA LEU A 479 3.55 -22.75 -12.54
C LEU A 479 3.55 -23.08 -14.04
N ARG A 480 4.25 -24.14 -14.47
CA ARG A 480 4.21 -24.60 -15.87
C ARG A 480 3.01 -25.49 -16.12
N THR A 481 2.71 -26.39 -15.18
CA THR A 481 1.72 -27.44 -15.35
C THR A 481 0.40 -27.15 -14.64
N GLY A 482 0.39 -26.20 -13.70
CA GLY A 482 -0.73 -25.96 -12.80
C GLY A 482 -0.92 -27.07 -11.76
N ALA A 483 0.06 -27.97 -11.60
CA ALA A 483 -0.01 -29.02 -10.59
C ALA A 483 0.13 -28.43 -9.19
N GLN A 484 -0.73 -28.83 -8.27
CA GLN A 484 -0.81 -28.26 -6.92
C GLN A 484 -0.74 -29.34 -5.84
N LEU A 485 0.07 -29.10 -4.82
CA LEU A 485 0.24 -29.96 -3.65
C LEU A 485 -0.18 -29.19 -2.40
N GLY A 486 -1.05 -29.77 -1.58
CA GLY A 486 -1.55 -29.13 -0.35
C GLY A 486 -0.76 -29.57 0.87
N LEU A 487 -0.15 -28.65 1.59
CA LEU A 487 0.59 -28.91 2.83
C LEU A 487 -0.15 -28.35 4.04
N SER A 488 -0.36 -29.18 5.05
CA SER A 488 -0.75 -28.70 6.39
C SER A 488 0.33 -29.07 7.37
N VAL A 489 0.68 -28.12 8.24
CA VAL A 489 1.73 -28.29 9.23
C VAL A 489 1.18 -28.06 10.62
N GLU A 490 1.91 -28.53 11.63
CA GLU A 490 1.63 -28.28 13.05
C GLU A 490 0.17 -28.59 13.45
N GLN A 491 -0.41 -29.65 12.87
CA GLN A 491 -1.73 -30.16 13.25
C GLN A 491 -1.61 -31.00 14.51
N ARG A 492 -2.68 -31.14 15.29
CA ARG A 492 -2.65 -31.99 16.49
C ARG A 492 -2.62 -33.48 16.11
N ALA A 493 -1.57 -34.19 16.50
CA ALA A 493 -1.42 -35.63 16.31
C ALA A 493 -2.21 -36.42 17.38
N GLY A 494 -3.54 -36.28 17.38
CA GLY A 494 -4.42 -36.96 18.35
C GLY A 494 -5.40 -37.96 17.72
N ALA A 495 -5.57 -37.92 16.39
CA ALA A 495 -6.44 -38.84 15.69
C ALA A 495 -5.70 -40.16 15.41
N ASP A 496 -6.34 -41.27 15.77
CA ASP A 496 -5.94 -42.60 15.34
C ASP A 496 -6.05 -42.75 13.81
N ASP A 497 -5.47 -43.83 13.29
CA ASP A 497 -5.35 -44.01 11.85
C ASP A 497 -6.72 -44.17 11.17
N ARG A 498 -7.70 -44.73 11.86
CA ARG A 498 -9.05 -44.92 11.34
C ARG A 498 -9.80 -43.58 11.23
N ALA A 499 -9.72 -42.74 12.24
CA ALA A 499 -10.27 -41.39 12.23
C ALA A 499 -9.55 -40.52 11.19
N LEU A 500 -8.23 -40.66 11.08
CA LEU A 500 -7.43 -39.95 10.09
C LEU A 500 -7.82 -40.35 8.66
N GLU A 501 -7.91 -41.65 8.36
CA GLU A 501 -8.35 -42.15 7.05
C GLU A 501 -9.76 -41.63 6.72
N GLY A 502 -10.70 -41.73 7.69
CA GLY A 502 -12.05 -41.20 7.53
C GLY A 502 -12.07 -39.70 7.19
N SER A 503 -11.19 -38.90 7.82
CA SER A 503 -11.05 -37.47 7.52
C SER A 503 -10.48 -37.21 6.12
N MET A 504 -9.55 -38.05 5.63
CA MET A 504 -8.97 -37.92 4.30
C MET A 504 -9.98 -38.31 3.21
N ARG A 505 -10.76 -39.37 3.43
CA ARG A 505 -11.87 -39.76 2.55
C ARG A 505 -12.95 -38.67 2.49
N ALA A 506 -13.33 -38.11 3.63
CA ALA A 506 -14.25 -36.98 3.70
C ALA A 506 -13.68 -35.76 2.97
N PHE A 507 -12.40 -35.43 3.14
CA PHE A 507 -11.75 -34.35 2.40
C PHE A 507 -11.81 -34.56 0.88
N MET A 508 -11.44 -35.75 0.38
CA MET A 508 -11.49 -36.06 -1.06
C MET A 508 -12.92 -35.92 -1.60
N ARG A 509 -13.91 -36.44 -0.90
CA ARG A 509 -15.33 -36.34 -1.30
C ARG A 509 -15.86 -34.91 -1.23
N ASP A 510 -15.73 -34.27 -0.07
CA ASP A 510 -16.42 -33.02 0.25
C ASP A 510 -15.71 -31.79 -0.30
N LYS A 511 -14.39 -31.86 -0.53
CA LYS A 511 -13.58 -30.75 -1.04
C LYS A 511 -13.10 -30.94 -2.47
N LEU A 512 -12.90 -32.17 -2.93
CA LEU A 512 -12.36 -32.44 -4.28
C LEU A 512 -13.39 -33.05 -5.23
N GLY A 513 -14.55 -33.50 -4.73
CA GLY A 513 -15.53 -34.24 -5.53
C GLY A 513 -15.02 -35.60 -6.01
N LEU A 514 -14.10 -36.21 -5.26
CA LEU A 514 -13.48 -37.50 -5.58
C LEU A 514 -14.02 -38.60 -4.67
N ASP A 515 -14.37 -39.73 -5.26
CA ASP A 515 -14.67 -40.96 -4.53
C ASP A 515 -13.37 -41.72 -4.29
N ALA A 516 -13.12 -42.09 -3.04
CA ALA A 516 -11.89 -42.73 -2.61
C ALA A 516 -12.09 -44.24 -2.53
N GLY A 517 -11.38 -44.97 -3.38
CA GLY A 517 -11.38 -46.43 -3.45
C GLY A 517 -10.41 -47.08 -2.46
N ALA A 518 -9.71 -48.10 -2.93
CA ALA A 518 -8.74 -48.85 -2.13
C ALA A 518 -7.58 -47.94 -1.68
N MET A 519 -7.10 -48.16 -0.46
CA MET A 519 -5.95 -47.47 0.11
C MET A 519 -4.76 -48.43 0.20
N GLN A 520 -3.59 -47.97 -0.25
CA GLN A 520 -2.31 -48.62 -0.05
C GLN A 520 -1.51 -47.81 0.98
N ALA A 521 -1.01 -48.48 2.02
CA ALA A 521 -0.18 -47.85 3.05
C ALA A 521 1.26 -48.36 2.94
N ALA A 522 2.22 -47.43 2.97
CA ALA A 522 3.64 -47.70 2.97
C ALA A 522 4.36 -46.89 4.06
N ALA A 523 5.52 -47.39 4.49
CA ALA A 523 6.41 -46.62 5.35
C ALA A 523 7.05 -45.49 4.54
N PHE A 524 7.19 -44.32 5.16
CA PHE A 524 7.92 -43.19 4.58
C PHE A 524 9.04 -42.78 5.54
N THR A 525 10.24 -42.58 5.02
CA THR A 525 11.40 -42.14 5.82
C THR A 525 11.56 -40.63 5.66
N PRO A 526 11.06 -39.81 6.60
CA PRO A 526 11.15 -38.36 6.49
C PRO A 526 12.57 -37.90 6.76
N ARG A 527 13.02 -36.90 5.99
CA ARG A 527 14.30 -36.23 6.24
C ARG A 527 14.18 -35.35 7.48
N ALA A 528 14.93 -35.68 8.53
CA ALA A 528 15.03 -34.84 9.72
C ALA A 528 15.81 -33.55 9.41
N ARG A 529 15.32 -32.42 9.94
CA ARG A 529 16.05 -31.15 9.90
C ARG A 529 17.27 -31.18 10.83
N GLN A 530 18.38 -30.59 10.38
CA GLN A 530 19.57 -30.38 11.21
C GLN A 530 19.21 -29.52 12.44
N GLY A 531 19.45 -30.06 13.65
CA GLY A 531 19.16 -29.39 14.92
C GLY A 531 17.73 -29.57 15.47
N ALA A 532 16.85 -30.33 14.79
CA ALA A 532 15.53 -30.64 15.32
C ALA A 532 15.59 -31.74 16.40
N GLN A 533 14.75 -31.60 17.44
CA GLN A 533 14.59 -32.60 18.51
C GLN A 533 13.28 -33.39 18.32
N GLY A 534 13.27 -34.65 18.78
CA GLY A 534 12.12 -35.55 18.70
C GLY A 534 12.17 -36.53 17.53
N GLU A 535 11.67 -37.75 17.76
CA GLU A 535 11.60 -38.81 16.75
C GLU A 535 10.55 -38.48 15.68
N LEU A 536 10.89 -38.69 14.40
CA LEU A 536 9.97 -38.54 13.28
C LEU A 536 9.37 -39.89 12.91
N ARG A 537 8.04 -39.93 12.73
CA ARG A 537 7.33 -41.12 12.23
C ARG A 537 6.60 -40.76 10.94
N GLY A 538 7.08 -41.29 9.82
CA GLY A 538 6.53 -41.04 8.49
C GLY A 538 5.73 -42.20 7.93
N ARG A 539 4.62 -41.87 7.26
CA ARG A 539 3.74 -42.81 6.56
C ARG A 539 3.32 -42.23 5.22
N GLN A 540 3.13 -43.08 4.23
CA GLN A 540 2.57 -42.70 2.93
C GLN A 540 1.31 -43.52 2.67
N TRP A 541 0.19 -42.84 2.44
CA TRP A 541 -1.07 -43.46 2.06
C TRP A 541 -1.45 -43.02 0.64
N ILE A 542 -1.78 -43.98 -0.23
CA ILE A 542 -2.18 -43.74 -1.60
C ILE A 542 -3.58 -44.31 -1.79
N PHE A 543 -4.53 -43.48 -2.21
CA PHE A 543 -5.88 -43.88 -2.53
C PHE A 543 -6.07 -43.91 -4.03
N GLU A 544 -6.67 -44.98 -4.55
CA GLU A 544 -7.28 -44.95 -5.88
C GLU A 544 -8.48 -44.00 -5.83
N VAL A 545 -8.64 -43.13 -6.83
CA VAL A 545 -9.73 -42.14 -6.85
C VAL A 545 -10.46 -42.10 -8.19
N ALA A 546 -11.75 -41.79 -8.13
CA ALA A 546 -12.59 -41.56 -9.30
C ALA A 546 -13.47 -40.31 -9.11
N PRO A 547 -13.86 -39.61 -10.18
CA PRO A 547 -14.81 -38.49 -10.07
C PRO A 547 -16.18 -38.94 -9.56
N LEU A 548 -16.82 -38.18 -8.66
CA LEU A 548 -18.22 -38.43 -8.25
C LEU A 548 -19.18 -38.23 -9.44
N ARG A 549 -20.03 -39.23 -9.71
CA ARG A 549 -20.94 -39.26 -10.88
C ARG A 549 -22.10 -38.24 -10.86
N ASP A 550 -22.34 -37.52 -9.77
CA ASP A 550 -23.44 -36.54 -9.65
C ASP A 550 -23.05 -35.19 -9.01
N ALA A 551 -21.76 -34.90 -8.88
CA ALA A 551 -21.32 -33.61 -8.38
C ALA A 551 -21.32 -32.57 -9.51
N GLY A 552 -22.47 -31.95 -9.79
CA GLY A 552 -22.56 -30.67 -10.52
C GLY A 552 -21.87 -29.49 -9.80
N ARG A 553 -20.88 -29.78 -8.95
CA ARG A 553 -20.02 -28.92 -8.15
C ARG A 553 -18.65 -29.58 -8.04
N THR A 554 -17.86 -29.53 -9.09
CA THR A 554 -16.41 -29.73 -8.98
C THR A 554 -15.81 -28.45 -8.42
N LEU A 555 -15.81 -28.31 -7.10
CA LEU A 555 -14.82 -27.45 -6.45
C LEU A 555 -13.48 -28.17 -6.60
N ARG A 556 -12.76 -27.72 -7.61
CA ARG A 556 -11.37 -28.08 -7.90
C ARG A 556 -10.52 -27.60 -6.69
N LEU A 557 -9.63 -28.44 -6.14
CA LEU A 557 -8.26 -27.91 -5.95
C LEU A 557 -7.95 -27.31 -7.31
N ASP A 558 -7.59 -26.03 -7.44
CA ASP A 558 -7.35 -25.32 -8.72
C ASP A 558 -6.25 -25.99 -9.57
N VAL A 559 -6.44 -27.26 -9.90
CA VAL A 559 -5.92 -28.01 -11.02
C VAL A 559 -6.40 -27.15 -12.17
N GLY A 560 -5.49 -26.34 -12.73
CA GLY A 560 -5.80 -25.40 -13.79
C GLY A 560 -6.70 -26.07 -14.84
N ALA A 561 -7.55 -25.29 -15.51
CA ALA A 561 -8.65 -25.81 -16.32
C ALA A 561 -8.30 -26.97 -17.29
N ASP A 562 -7.01 -27.11 -17.63
CA ASP A 562 -6.42 -28.09 -18.54
C ASP A 562 -5.65 -29.26 -17.89
N ALA A 563 -5.56 -29.36 -16.56
CA ALA A 563 -4.77 -30.42 -15.92
C ALA A 563 -5.57 -31.76 -15.81
N PRO A 564 -4.91 -32.90 -16.09
CA PRO A 564 -5.57 -34.21 -16.18
C PRO A 564 -6.20 -34.64 -14.86
N ALA A 565 -7.34 -35.32 -14.93
CA ALA A 565 -8.04 -35.83 -13.74
C ALA A 565 -7.13 -36.78 -12.94
N PRO A 566 -7.04 -36.62 -11.60
CA PRO A 566 -6.25 -37.51 -10.78
C PRO A 566 -6.84 -38.92 -10.81
N VAL A 567 -5.98 -39.92 -10.91
CA VAL A 567 -6.34 -41.35 -10.77
C VAL A 567 -5.99 -41.87 -9.38
N ARG A 568 -5.04 -41.22 -8.70
CA ARG A 568 -4.63 -41.53 -7.32
C ARG A 568 -4.45 -40.26 -6.50
N MET A 569 -4.59 -40.38 -5.19
CA MET A 569 -4.29 -39.32 -4.22
C MET A 569 -3.30 -39.83 -3.18
N ALA A 570 -2.14 -39.18 -3.08
CA ALA A 570 -1.10 -39.51 -2.12
C ALA A 570 -1.10 -38.55 -0.92
N PHE A 571 -0.87 -39.11 0.26
CA PHE A 571 -0.76 -38.42 1.53
C PHE A 571 0.53 -38.85 2.22
N TRP A 572 1.49 -37.92 2.38
CA TRP A 572 2.64 -38.12 3.26
C TRP A 572 2.32 -37.52 4.61
N ILE A 573 2.26 -38.37 5.63
CA ILE A 573 1.88 -38.04 7.00
C ILE A 573 3.13 -38.19 7.86
N VAL A 574 3.54 -37.11 8.52
CA VAL A 574 4.72 -37.11 9.38
C VAL A 574 4.36 -36.57 10.76
N ASP A 575 4.54 -37.41 11.77
CA ASP A 575 4.31 -37.08 13.17
C ASP A 575 5.63 -36.79 13.89
N ARG A 576 5.63 -35.75 14.72
CA ARG A 576 6.69 -35.35 15.65
C ARG A 576 6.06 -35.03 17.00
N GLY A 577 6.12 -35.98 17.95
CA GLY A 577 5.39 -35.86 19.21
C GLY A 577 3.89 -35.68 18.96
N ASP A 578 3.28 -34.64 19.54
CA ASP A 578 1.86 -34.31 19.37
C ASP A 578 1.56 -33.45 18.14
N SER A 579 2.54 -33.25 17.26
CA SER A 579 2.42 -32.43 16.03
C SER A 579 2.44 -33.30 14.78
N ARG A 580 1.56 -33.01 13.82
CA ARG A 580 1.39 -33.73 12.54
C ARG A 580 1.50 -32.76 11.37
N SER A 581 2.30 -33.14 10.38
CA SER A 581 2.34 -32.51 9.05
C SER A 581 1.81 -33.47 7.99
N ILE A 582 1.04 -32.96 7.03
CA ILE A 582 0.42 -33.74 5.95
C ILE A 582 0.64 -33.02 4.62
N LEU A 583 1.43 -33.63 3.73
CA LEU A 583 1.50 -33.24 2.31
C LEU A 583 0.50 -34.09 1.53
N ARG A 584 -0.28 -33.44 0.67
CA ARG A 584 -1.35 -34.03 -0.14
C ARG A 584 -1.04 -33.76 -1.60
N ALA A 585 -1.06 -34.79 -2.43
CA ALA A 585 -0.81 -34.64 -3.86
C ALA A 585 -1.80 -35.44 -4.72
N PRO A 586 -2.38 -34.83 -5.75
CA PRO A 586 -2.98 -35.57 -6.85
C PRO A 586 -1.89 -36.24 -7.68
N LEU A 587 -2.07 -37.53 -7.96
CA LEU A 587 -1.21 -38.31 -8.83
C LEU A 587 -1.96 -38.68 -10.12
N THR A 588 -1.22 -38.70 -11.21
CA THR A 588 -1.78 -38.95 -12.55
C THR A 588 -1.35 -40.32 -13.05
N ALA A 589 -1.69 -40.66 -14.30
CA ALA A 589 -1.14 -41.85 -14.95
C ALA A 589 0.31 -41.65 -15.46
N ASP A 590 0.84 -40.41 -15.38
CA ASP A 590 2.21 -40.09 -15.79
C ASP A 590 3.20 -40.35 -14.64
N ALA A 591 3.97 -41.44 -14.78
CA ALA A 591 4.99 -41.83 -13.81
C ALA A 591 6.09 -40.77 -13.61
N ALA A 592 6.40 -39.96 -14.63
CA ALA A 592 7.40 -38.90 -14.50
C ALA A 592 6.88 -37.71 -13.69
N ALA A 593 5.59 -37.38 -13.81
CA ALA A 593 4.94 -36.38 -12.97
C ALA A 593 4.89 -36.83 -11.51
N ASP A 594 4.53 -38.09 -11.26
CA ASP A 594 4.47 -38.66 -9.91
C ASP A 594 5.85 -38.67 -9.25
N ALA A 595 6.92 -39.04 -9.98
CA ALA A 595 8.29 -39.02 -9.46
C ALA A 595 8.75 -37.60 -9.06
N ARG A 596 8.34 -36.55 -9.79
CA ARG A 596 8.63 -35.15 -9.41
C ARG A 596 7.92 -34.75 -8.12
N ILE A 597 6.70 -35.23 -7.90
CA ILE A 597 5.94 -34.99 -6.65
C ILE A 597 6.62 -35.70 -5.47
N GLU A 598 7.08 -36.94 -5.66
CA GLU A 598 7.83 -37.66 -4.63
C GLU A 598 9.12 -36.93 -4.23
N GLN A 599 9.82 -36.33 -5.20
CA GLN A 599 10.99 -35.49 -4.93
C GLN A 599 10.65 -34.29 -4.03
N VAL A 600 9.47 -33.68 -4.17
CA VAL A 600 9.02 -32.62 -3.26
C VAL A 600 8.89 -33.16 -1.84
N ALA A 601 8.19 -34.30 -1.65
CA ALA A 601 8.03 -34.92 -0.34
C ALA A 601 9.38 -35.25 0.35
N GLN A 602 10.37 -35.67 -0.45
CA GLN A 602 11.73 -35.96 0.02
C GLN A 602 12.57 -34.69 0.26
N ALA A 603 12.32 -33.61 -0.49
CA ALA A 603 13.03 -32.34 -0.33
C ALA A 603 12.59 -31.58 0.94
N LEU A 604 11.36 -31.79 1.39
CA LEU A 604 10.88 -31.21 2.65
C LEU A 604 11.69 -31.74 3.84
N ALA A 605 12.22 -30.81 4.63
CA ALA A 605 12.74 -31.12 5.95
C ALA A 605 11.56 -31.09 6.94
N TRP A 606 11.17 -32.27 7.42
CA TRP A 606 9.98 -32.45 8.25
C TRP A 606 10.24 -32.10 9.71
#